data_AF-X0UP78-F1
#
_entry.id   AF-X0UP78-F1
#
_cell.length_a   1.000
_cell.length_b   1.000
_cell.length_c   1.000
_cell.angle_alpha   90.00
_cell.angle_beta   90.00
_cell.angle_gamma   90.00
#
_symmetry.space_group_name_H-M   'P 1'
#
loop_
_entity.id
_entity.type
_entity.pdbx_description
1 polymer ?
#
loop_
_entity_poly.entity_id
_entity_poly.type
_entity_poly.pdbx_seq_one_letter_code
_entity_poly.pdbx_strand_id
1 'polypeptide(L)'
;MWGTTMFKPSKQPGPEFNMIHIPEEHPLRQQVLVLPEHNINIALGTDYMGEDKKGFLRQAMWSADQEGMLGLHAGTKIVTARGSNGKLKTYGVFLFGLSATGKSTWSCHQLGLNHEQKEKTRVTQDDICFLCKDGSALGSENNFFVKTDVEQKYQEAMYNALMDKTALFE
;
A
#
# COMPACT_ATOMS: atom_id res chain seq x y z
N MET A 1 -12.04 -9.17 6.03
CA MET A 1 -10.97 -8.39 6.70
C MET A 1 -10.32 -7.41 5.73
N TRP A 2 -9.89 -7.83 4.54
CA TRP A 2 -9.34 -6.93 3.51
C TRP A 2 -10.21 -5.69 3.19
N GLY A 3 -11.52 -5.83 3.02
CA GLY A 3 -12.38 -4.68 2.67
C GLY A 3 -12.33 -3.49 3.64
N THR A 4 -11.87 -3.68 4.88
CA THR A 4 -11.72 -2.58 5.86
C THR A 4 -10.43 -1.77 5.67
N THR A 5 -9.49 -2.24 4.86
CA THR A 5 -8.26 -1.52 4.51
C THR A 5 -8.43 -0.57 3.31
N MET A 6 -9.59 -0.61 2.66
CA MET A 6 -9.88 0.14 1.44
C MET A 6 -10.61 1.46 1.70
N PHE A 7 -10.54 2.38 0.74
CA PHE A 7 -11.38 3.56 0.74
C PHE A 7 -12.85 3.18 0.57
N LYS A 8 -13.76 4.00 1.13
CA LYS A 8 -15.18 3.87 0.80
C LYS A 8 -15.38 4.12 -0.70
N PRO A 9 -16.21 3.32 -1.40
CA PRO A 9 -16.48 3.54 -2.82
C PRO A 9 -16.94 4.97 -3.10
N SER A 10 -16.33 5.60 -4.11
CA SER A 10 -16.70 6.93 -4.57
C SER A 10 -17.84 6.86 -5.60
N LYS A 11 -18.28 8.01 -6.13
CA LYS A 11 -19.25 8.06 -7.23
C LYS A 11 -18.73 7.43 -8.54
N GLN A 12 -17.41 7.27 -8.65
CA GLN A 12 -16.73 6.59 -9.76
C GLN A 12 -15.84 5.51 -9.13
N PRO A 13 -16.39 4.31 -8.86
CA PRO A 13 -15.70 3.31 -8.05
C PRO A 13 -14.55 2.60 -8.78
N GLY A 14 -14.36 2.83 -10.09
CA GLY A 14 -13.38 2.12 -10.90
C GLY A 14 -13.88 0.71 -11.29
N PRO A 15 -12.98 -0.16 -11.79
CA PRO A 15 -13.33 -1.52 -12.19
C PRO A 15 -13.69 -2.41 -10.98
N GLU A 16 -14.53 -3.40 -11.23
CA GLU A 16 -14.90 -4.42 -10.24
C GLU A 16 -14.01 -5.66 -10.39
N PHE A 17 -13.49 -6.15 -9.27
CA PHE A 17 -12.64 -7.34 -9.20
C PHE A 17 -13.29 -8.41 -8.35
N ASN A 18 -13.17 -9.66 -8.78
CA ASN A 18 -13.69 -10.82 -8.08
C ASN A 18 -12.53 -11.64 -7.48
N MET A 19 -12.65 -11.98 -6.20
CA MET A 19 -11.74 -12.87 -5.50
C MET A 19 -12.53 -14.07 -4.99
N ILE A 20 -12.17 -15.27 -5.45
CA ILE A 20 -12.72 -16.54 -4.97
C ILE A 20 -11.70 -17.14 -4.01
N HIS A 21 -11.99 -17.09 -2.71
CA HIS A 21 -11.09 -17.60 -1.68
C HIS A 21 -11.74 -18.82 -1.01
N ILE A 22 -11.15 -20.00 -1.19
CA ILE A 22 -11.62 -21.28 -0.63
C ILE A 22 -10.54 -21.85 0.29
N PRO A 23 -10.52 -21.46 1.57
CA PRO A 23 -9.51 -21.92 2.52
C PRO A 23 -9.62 -23.42 2.83
N GLU A 24 -10.81 -24.01 2.71
CA GLU A 24 -11.07 -25.42 3.03
C GLU A 24 -10.56 -26.41 1.98
N GLU A 25 -10.06 -25.92 0.84
CA GLU A 25 -9.44 -26.79 -0.15
C GLU A 25 -8.19 -27.47 0.45
N HIS A 26 -7.98 -28.73 0.07
CA HIS A 26 -6.91 -29.56 0.57
C HIS A 26 -5.54 -28.89 0.27
N PRO A 27 -4.62 -28.78 1.25
CA PRO A 27 -3.33 -28.10 1.06
C PRO A 27 -2.47 -28.65 -0.09
N LEU A 28 -2.55 -29.96 -0.37
CA LEU A 28 -1.88 -30.56 -1.55
C LEU A 28 -2.40 -30.01 -2.90
N ARG A 29 -3.56 -29.35 -2.93
CA ARG A 29 -4.15 -28.66 -4.08
C ARG A 29 -4.11 -27.14 -3.93
N GLN A 30 -3.28 -26.62 -3.02
CA GLN A 30 -3.14 -25.18 -2.82
C GLN A 30 -2.69 -24.50 -4.12
N GLN A 31 -3.44 -23.48 -4.55
CA GLN A 31 -3.20 -22.76 -5.80
C GLN A 31 -3.60 -21.30 -5.67
N VAL A 32 -2.83 -20.44 -6.31
CA VAL A 32 -3.19 -19.04 -6.56
C VAL A 32 -3.27 -18.85 -8.07
N LEU A 33 -4.47 -18.59 -8.57
CA LEU A 33 -4.77 -18.47 -10.00
C LEU A 33 -5.29 -17.06 -10.30
N VAL A 34 -5.01 -16.57 -11.50
CA VAL A 34 -5.41 -15.23 -11.94
C VAL A 34 -5.89 -15.31 -13.38
N LEU A 35 -7.03 -14.69 -13.67
CA LEU A 35 -7.56 -14.44 -15.00
C LEU A 35 -7.73 -12.93 -15.17
N PRO A 36 -6.65 -12.20 -15.50
CA PRO A 36 -6.64 -10.74 -15.48
C PRO A 36 -7.69 -10.12 -16.41
N GLU A 37 -7.92 -10.71 -17.59
CA GLU A 37 -8.87 -10.25 -18.60
C GLU A 37 -10.33 -10.39 -18.15
N HIS A 38 -10.57 -11.27 -17.17
CA HIS A 38 -11.89 -11.52 -16.60
C HIS A 38 -12.07 -10.91 -15.21
N ASN A 39 -11.07 -10.18 -14.69
CA ASN A 39 -11.08 -9.62 -13.34
C ASN A 39 -11.32 -10.67 -12.24
N ILE A 40 -10.82 -11.90 -12.43
CA ILE A 40 -11.01 -13.01 -11.49
C ILE A 40 -9.66 -13.43 -10.90
N ASN A 41 -9.62 -13.51 -9.58
CA ASN A 41 -8.52 -14.06 -8.78
C ASN A 41 -9.06 -15.22 -7.95
N ILE A 42 -8.27 -16.27 -7.77
CA ILE A 42 -8.67 -17.47 -7.02
C ILE A 42 -7.54 -17.86 -6.08
N ALA A 43 -7.84 -18.05 -4.80
CA ALA A 43 -6.93 -18.64 -3.82
C ALA A 43 -7.59 -19.88 -3.19
N LEU A 44 -6.91 -21.01 -3.28
CA LEU A 44 -7.36 -22.31 -2.80
C LEU A 44 -6.40 -22.82 -1.73
N GLY A 45 -6.93 -23.36 -0.62
CA GLY A 45 -6.18 -24.12 0.37
C GLY A 45 -5.22 -23.30 1.21
N THR A 46 -5.54 -22.01 1.40
CA THR A 46 -4.83 -21.08 2.27
C THR A 46 -5.86 -20.31 3.09
N ASP A 47 -5.57 -20.12 4.36
CA ASP A 47 -6.34 -19.29 5.29
C ASP A 47 -5.72 -17.89 5.45
N TYR A 48 -4.62 -17.61 4.74
CA TYR A 48 -3.87 -16.37 4.88
C TYR A 48 -4.53 -15.23 4.09
N MET A 49 -4.97 -14.18 4.80
CA MET A 49 -5.64 -13.02 4.18
C MET A 49 -4.75 -12.25 3.20
N GLY A 50 -3.42 -12.39 3.31
CA GLY A 50 -2.48 -11.77 2.39
C GLY A 50 -2.73 -12.14 0.92
N GLU A 51 -3.33 -13.31 0.66
CA GLU A 51 -3.70 -13.71 -0.70
C GLU A 51 -4.86 -12.87 -1.27
N ASP A 52 -5.83 -12.47 -0.45
CA ASP A 52 -6.88 -11.52 -0.86
C ASP A 52 -6.25 -10.18 -1.22
N LYS A 53 -5.44 -9.63 -0.30
CA LYS A 53 -4.74 -8.34 -0.51
C LYS A 53 -3.96 -8.36 -1.82
N LYS A 54 -3.06 -9.33 -2.00
CA LYS A 54 -2.19 -9.38 -3.17
C LYS A 54 -2.96 -9.74 -4.44
N GLY A 55 -4.04 -10.52 -4.34
CA GLY A 55 -5.03 -10.76 -5.40
C GLY A 55 -5.58 -9.46 -5.99
N PHE A 56 -6.21 -8.64 -5.15
CA PHE A 56 -6.79 -7.36 -5.57
C PHE A 56 -5.74 -6.38 -6.08
N LEU A 57 -4.58 -6.27 -5.41
CA LEU A 57 -3.53 -5.33 -5.81
C LEU A 57 -2.91 -5.69 -7.17
N ARG A 58 -2.68 -6.98 -7.43
CA ARG A 58 -2.20 -7.45 -8.73
C ARG A 58 -3.18 -7.12 -9.85
N GLN A 59 -4.47 -7.38 -9.63
CA GLN A 59 -5.53 -7.06 -10.58
C GLN A 59 -5.65 -5.54 -10.83
N ALA A 60 -5.46 -4.75 -9.77
CA ALA A 60 -5.44 -3.29 -9.86
C ALA A 60 -4.24 -2.80 -10.68
N MET A 61 -3.06 -3.37 -10.50
CA MET A 61 -1.87 -3.05 -11.30
C MET A 61 -2.09 -3.39 -12.78
N TRP A 62 -2.70 -4.55 -13.09
CA TRP A 62 -3.07 -4.91 -14.45
C TRP A 62 -4.02 -3.89 -15.08
N SER A 63 -5.09 -3.53 -14.36
CA SER A 63 -6.07 -2.55 -14.84
C SER A 63 -5.44 -1.17 -15.03
N ALA A 64 -4.54 -0.76 -14.14
CA ALA A 64 -3.81 0.49 -14.27
C ALA A 64 -2.91 0.52 -15.52
N ASP A 65 -2.26 -0.60 -15.83
CA ASP A 65 -1.46 -0.75 -17.07
C ASP A 65 -2.33 -0.63 -18.33
N GLN A 66 -3.52 -1.21 -18.33
CA GLN A 66 -4.49 -1.06 -19.44
C GLN A 66 -4.93 0.40 -19.64
N GLU A 67 -4.92 1.21 -18.58
CA GLU A 67 -5.20 2.65 -18.63
C GLU A 67 -3.96 3.52 -18.90
N GLY A 68 -2.81 2.90 -19.19
CA GLY A 68 -1.57 3.58 -19.53
C GLY A 68 -0.82 4.18 -18.34
N MET A 69 -1.10 3.70 -17.13
CA MET A 69 -0.32 3.95 -15.92
C MET A 69 0.68 2.82 -15.67
N LEU A 70 1.66 3.04 -14.80
CA LEU A 70 2.61 2.00 -14.39
C LEU A 70 2.35 1.58 -12.95
N GLY A 71 1.98 0.31 -12.74
CA GLY A 71 1.89 -0.27 -11.41
C GLY A 71 3.27 -0.44 -10.77
N LEU A 72 3.45 0.08 -9.56
CA LEU A 72 4.72 0.04 -8.83
C LEU A 72 4.55 -0.58 -7.45
N HIS A 73 5.43 -1.52 -7.11
CA HIS A 73 5.62 -2.00 -5.74
C HIS A 73 6.60 -1.08 -5.02
N ALA A 74 6.11 0.08 -4.60
CA ALA A 74 6.88 1.14 -3.97
C ALA A 74 6.08 1.83 -2.88
N GLY A 75 6.75 2.10 -1.76
CA GLY A 75 6.23 3.03 -0.77
C GLY A 75 6.26 4.45 -1.32
N THR A 76 5.26 5.25 -0.99
CA THR A 76 5.20 6.66 -1.37
C THR A 76 4.97 7.54 -0.15
N LYS A 77 5.55 8.73 -0.20
CA LYS A 77 5.32 9.76 0.80
C LYS A 77 5.42 11.15 0.22
N ILE A 78 4.74 12.09 0.85
CA ILE A 78 4.91 13.51 0.61
C ILE A 78 5.89 14.06 1.63
N VAL A 79 6.90 14.79 1.15
CA VAL A 79 7.92 15.44 1.97
C VAL A 79 7.85 16.94 1.74
N THR A 80 7.63 17.70 2.79
CA THR A 80 7.78 19.16 2.77
C THR A 80 9.05 19.54 3.52
N ALA A 81 10.03 20.08 2.80
CA ALA A 81 11.35 20.43 3.33
C ALA A 81 11.82 21.79 2.80
N ARG A 82 12.72 22.44 3.53
CA ARG A 82 13.29 23.73 3.15
C ARG A 82 14.43 23.54 2.16
N GLY A 83 14.32 24.20 1.00
CA GLY A 83 15.40 24.21 0.01
C GLY A 83 16.55 25.14 0.39
N SER A 84 17.64 25.09 -0.37
CA SER A 84 18.81 25.97 -0.20
C SER A 84 18.50 27.47 -0.26
N ASN A 85 17.40 27.84 -0.92
CA ASN A 85 16.90 29.22 -1.00
C ASN A 85 16.04 29.63 0.22
N GLY A 86 15.98 28.80 1.26
CA GLY A 86 15.21 29.05 2.47
C GLY A 86 13.70 28.90 2.30
N LYS A 87 13.17 28.52 1.13
CA LYS A 87 11.72 28.34 0.90
C LYS A 87 11.31 26.89 1.11
N LEU A 88 10.11 26.68 1.67
CA LEU A 88 9.51 25.35 1.76
C LEU A 88 9.10 24.89 0.36
N LYS A 89 9.40 23.61 0.07
CA LYS A 89 8.96 22.91 -1.13
C LYS A 89 8.40 21.55 -0.75
N THR A 90 7.44 21.09 -1.53
CA THR A 90 6.80 19.79 -1.35
C THR A 90 7.18 18.86 -2.49
N TYR A 91 7.54 17.63 -2.15
CA TYR A 91 8.01 16.61 -3.06
C TYR A 91 7.21 15.32 -2.85
N GLY A 92 6.84 14.68 -3.95
CA GLY A 92 6.46 13.27 -3.94
C GLY A 92 7.72 12.41 -3.99
N VAL A 93 7.82 11.43 -3.09
CA VAL A 93 8.97 10.53 -2.98
C VAL A 93 8.49 9.11 -3.13
N PHE A 94 9.12 8.36 -4.04
CA PHE A 94 8.93 6.94 -4.25
C PHE A 94 10.11 6.18 -3.63
N LEU A 95 9.80 5.15 -2.87
CA LEU A 95 10.74 4.34 -2.12
C LEU A 95 10.67 2.91 -2.62
N PHE A 96 11.66 2.55 -3.45
CA PHE A 96 11.84 1.19 -3.93
C PHE A 96 12.70 0.40 -2.95
N GLY A 97 12.25 -0.81 -2.63
CA GLY A 97 12.97 -1.75 -1.80
C GLY A 97 12.36 -3.13 -1.92
N LEU A 98 13.12 -4.17 -1.63
CA LEU A 98 12.57 -5.52 -1.61
C LEU A 98 11.64 -5.70 -0.39
N SER A 99 10.81 -6.74 -0.41
CA SER A 99 9.96 -7.04 0.75
C SER A 99 10.83 -7.25 1.99
N ALA A 100 10.40 -6.69 3.12
CA ALA A 100 11.12 -6.71 4.39
C ALA A 100 12.49 -5.99 4.44
N THR A 101 12.85 -5.15 3.46
CA THR A 101 14.10 -4.34 3.51
C THR A 101 13.88 -2.90 3.99
N GLY A 102 12.83 -2.64 4.78
CA GLY A 102 12.57 -1.33 5.38
C GLY A 102 11.79 -0.32 4.53
N LYS A 103 11.11 -0.73 3.44
CA LYS A 103 10.22 0.16 2.65
C LYS A 103 9.20 0.89 3.54
N SER A 104 8.43 0.12 4.32
CA SER A 104 7.39 0.68 5.18
C SER A 104 8.01 1.53 6.30
N THR A 105 9.17 1.13 6.83
CA THR A 105 9.96 1.94 7.78
C THR A 105 10.26 3.33 7.20
N TRP A 106 10.86 3.41 6.01
CA TRP A 106 11.20 4.69 5.38
C TRP A 106 9.99 5.51 4.92
N SER A 107 8.94 4.83 4.48
CA SER A 107 7.68 5.46 4.09
C SER A 107 7.06 6.19 5.28
N CYS A 108 7.11 5.59 6.47
CA CYS A 108 6.57 6.12 7.71
C CYS A 108 7.54 6.96 8.56
N HIS A 109 8.83 6.99 8.24
CA HIS A 109 9.86 7.71 9.01
C HIS A 109 9.74 9.24 8.85
N GLN A 110 10.00 10.01 9.91
CA GLN A 110 9.91 11.49 9.88
C GLN A 110 11.10 12.19 9.18
N LEU A 111 12.13 11.42 8.79
CA LEU A 111 13.34 11.90 8.10
C LEU A 111 14.13 12.98 8.87
N GLY A 112 13.93 13.10 10.19
CA GLY A 112 14.62 14.10 11.01
C GLY A 112 14.26 15.55 10.67
N LEU A 113 13.12 15.77 10.01
CA LEU A 113 12.67 17.10 9.59
C LEU A 113 12.25 17.95 10.79
N ASN A 114 12.47 19.27 10.69
CA ASN A 114 12.12 20.19 11.76
C ASN A 114 10.66 20.66 11.64
N HIS A 115 9.80 20.06 12.47
CA HIS A 115 8.37 20.39 12.54
C HIS A 115 8.10 21.84 12.97
N GLU A 116 8.91 22.44 13.84
CA GLU A 116 8.79 23.85 14.25
C GLU A 116 9.00 24.79 13.06
N GLN A 117 9.86 24.38 12.12
CA GLN A 117 10.09 25.10 10.86
C GLN A 117 9.07 24.76 9.76
N LYS A 118 7.98 24.05 10.11
CA LYS A 118 6.91 23.60 9.21
C LYS A 118 7.36 22.57 8.16
N GLU A 119 8.51 21.93 8.36
CA GLU A 119 8.88 20.74 7.61
C GLU A 119 8.10 19.54 8.12
N LYS A 120 7.75 18.61 7.24
CA LYS A 120 6.94 17.45 7.61
C LYS A 120 6.98 16.35 6.57
N THR A 121 6.62 15.15 7.00
CA THR A 121 6.29 14.05 6.12
C THR A 121 4.81 13.68 6.22
N ARG A 122 4.26 13.10 5.16
CA ARG A 122 2.94 12.45 5.15
C ARG A 122 3.06 11.16 4.37
N VAL A 123 2.73 10.04 5.01
CA VAL A 123 2.66 8.73 4.36
C VAL A 123 1.48 8.71 3.40
N THR A 124 1.69 8.20 2.18
CA THR A 124 0.62 8.06 1.19
C THR A 124 0.32 6.61 0.85
N GLN A 125 1.33 5.77 0.60
CA GLN A 125 1.22 4.31 0.44
C GLN A 125 2.49 3.64 0.95
N ASP A 126 2.44 2.39 1.36
CA ASP A 126 3.64 1.62 1.76
C ASP A 126 3.95 0.41 0.87
N ASP A 127 2.98 0.00 0.04
CA ASP A 127 3.05 -1.23 -0.75
C ASP A 127 2.92 -0.96 -2.26
N ILE A 128 1.72 -0.62 -2.75
CA ILE A 128 1.46 -0.42 -4.19
C ILE A 128 1.05 1.03 -4.49
N CYS A 129 1.48 1.55 -5.64
CA CYS A 129 0.97 2.79 -6.23
C CYS A 129 0.92 2.69 -7.76
N PHE A 130 0.17 3.59 -8.39
CA PHE A 130 0.02 3.67 -9.84
C PHE A 130 0.61 4.98 -10.35
N LEU A 131 1.70 4.92 -11.11
CA LEU A 131 2.40 6.09 -11.65
C LEU A 131 1.78 6.53 -12.98
N CYS A 132 1.34 7.77 -13.04
CA CYS A 132 0.80 8.41 -14.23
C CYS A 132 1.91 8.96 -15.13
N LYS A 133 1.60 9.16 -16.42
CA LYS A 133 2.54 9.73 -17.41
C LYS A 133 3.00 11.16 -17.10
N ASP A 134 2.22 11.91 -16.33
CA ASP A 134 2.55 13.26 -15.89
C ASP A 134 3.47 13.29 -14.64
N GLY A 135 3.85 12.12 -14.13
CA GLY A 135 4.67 11.95 -12.94
C GLY A 135 3.91 12.00 -11.62
N SER A 136 2.58 12.16 -11.64
CA SER A 136 1.73 11.98 -10.46
C SER A 136 1.55 10.50 -10.14
N ALA A 137 1.09 10.16 -8.92
CA ALA A 137 0.75 8.80 -8.58
C ALA A 137 -0.55 8.69 -7.76
N LEU A 138 -1.28 7.61 -8.01
CA LEU A 138 -2.48 7.23 -7.31
C LEU A 138 -2.16 6.12 -6.28
N GLY A 139 -2.80 6.19 -5.12
CA GLY A 139 -2.68 5.16 -4.08
C GLY A 139 -3.75 4.08 -4.21
N SER A 140 -3.43 2.86 -3.80
CA SER A 140 -4.33 1.71 -3.86
C SER A 140 -5.16 1.50 -2.59
N GLU A 141 -4.59 1.79 -1.42
CA GLU A 141 -5.16 1.42 -0.12
C GLU A 141 -5.34 2.63 0.81
N ASN A 142 -6.21 2.51 1.82
CA ASN A 142 -6.43 3.56 2.82
C ASN A 142 -5.81 3.22 4.19
N ASN A 143 -5.11 2.09 4.31
CA ASN A 143 -4.55 1.58 5.56
C ASN A 143 -3.32 0.69 5.27
N PHE A 144 -2.70 0.19 6.33
CA PHE A 144 -1.51 -0.66 6.28
C PHE A 144 -1.87 -2.13 6.50
N PHE A 145 -1.15 -3.02 5.81
CA PHE A 145 -1.05 -4.44 6.17
C PHE A 145 0.43 -4.77 6.34
N VAL A 146 0.89 -4.71 7.59
CA VAL A 146 2.31 -4.68 7.96
C VAL A 146 2.62 -5.71 9.02
N LYS A 147 3.90 -6.08 9.13
CA LYS A 147 4.39 -6.88 10.25
C LYS A 147 4.28 -6.11 11.56
N THR A 148 4.01 -6.82 12.65
CA THR A 148 3.87 -6.26 14.00
C THR A 148 5.22 -5.98 14.69
N ASP A 149 6.32 -6.47 14.13
CA ASP A 149 7.68 -6.19 14.63
C ASP A 149 8.08 -4.75 14.31
N VAL A 150 7.55 -3.80 15.07
CA VAL A 150 7.81 -2.37 14.94
C VAL A 150 8.36 -1.77 16.23
N GLU A 151 9.35 -0.90 16.09
CA GLU A 151 9.89 -0.14 17.21
C GLU A 151 9.42 1.30 17.17
N GLN A 152 8.77 1.78 18.24
CA GLN A 152 8.24 3.16 18.31
C GLN A 152 9.32 4.22 17.97
N LYS A 153 10.56 3.98 18.41
CA LYS A 153 11.71 4.87 18.15
C LYS A 153 12.00 5.08 16.67
N TYR A 154 11.81 4.04 15.84
CA TYR A 154 12.17 4.07 14.42
C TYR A 154 10.94 4.16 13.50
N GLN A 155 9.77 3.73 13.98
CA GLN A 155 8.55 3.55 13.20
C GLN A 155 7.33 4.14 13.91
N GLU A 156 7.49 5.32 14.52
CA GLU A 156 6.46 5.96 15.35
C GLU A 156 5.05 5.95 14.74
N ALA A 157 4.91 6.38 13.48
CA ALA A 157 3.60 6.44 12.82
C ALA A 157 2.95 5.06 12.66
N MET A 158 3.75 4.02 12.38
CA MET A 158 3.28 2.65 12.22
C MET A 158 2.98 2.01 13.58
N TYR A 159 3.83 2.26 14.58
CA TYR A 159 3.59 1.86 15.96
C TYR A 159 2.26 2.44 16.48
N ASN A 160 2.04 3.74 16.29
CA ASN A 160 0.80 4.38 16.71
C ASN A 160 -0.42 3.85 15.96
N ALA A 161 -0.29 3.51 14.66
CA ALA A 161 -1.37 2.90 13.89
C ALA A 161 -1.71 1.48 14.39
N LEU A 162 -0.70 0.68 14.75
CA LEU A 162 -0.89 -0.68 15.26
C LEU A 162 -1.43 -0.69 16.70
N MET A 163 -1.12 0.31 17.51
CA MET A 163 -1.64 0.44 18.88
C MET A 163 -3.04 1.05 18.96
N ASP A 164 -3.57 1.56 17.85
CA ASP A 164 -4.93 2.12 17.84
C ASP A 164 -5.98 1.02 18.07
N LYS A 165 -7.03 1.34 18.82
CA LYS A 165 -8.12 0.41 19.15
C LYS A 165 -8.86 -0.14 17.92
N THR A 166 -8.70 0.47 16.75
CA THR A 166 -9.29 0.05 15.49
C THR A 166 -8.40 -0.89 14.69
N ALA A 167 -7.17 -1.16 15.14
CA ALA A 167 -6.27 -2.12 14.52
C ALA A 167 -6.85 -3.54 14.59
N LEU A 168 -6.68 -4.29 13.50
CA LEU A 168 -7.03 -5.70 13.40
C LEU A 168 -5.75 -6.51 13.35
N PHE A 169 -5.71 -7.61 14.12
CA PHE A 169 -4.59 -8.53 14.17
C PHE A 169 -5.04 -9.89 13.64
N GLU A 170 -4.19 -10.48 12.82
CA GLU A 170 -4.29 -11.83 12.26
C GLU A 170 -3.12 -12.66 12.79
#